data_AF-A0A971P7W3-F1
#
_entry.id   AF-A0A971P7W3-F1
#
_cell.length_a   1.000
_cell.length_b   1.000
_cell.length_c   1.000
_cell.angle_alpha   90.00
_cell.angle_beta   90.00
_cell.angle_gamma   90.00
#
_symmetry.space_group_name_H-M   'P 1'
#
loop_
_entity.id
_entity.type
_entity.pdbx_description
1 polymer ?
#
loop_
_entity_poly.entity_id
_entity_poly.type
_entity_poly.pdbx_seq_one_letter_code
_entity_poly.pdbx_strand_id
1 'polypeptide(L)'
;MWKKILTILFVAILLTNVFAAGCAPKDNDALAEALLENQVLSSRISELESQLNAAGETIVPSPTASPAKDFAVGVNALLYPVGGSPEDAAPVVFFDVQISVVAIPIVPEGMVIDCWKYNNDPIDNASESASFQVKDGYTIEAVLREERKVTSINATMQFLDEKGKPTGNPFEEYIFEEDDENVKDGRITVFVEAEVPANHYVSHWLINNIPYHFNRTVNSFTVYDLNEATVYEPVFKKLNPTPTPTPTTTPVPVETVTISCTNCTFSGGGYTNATSGTVPKGTSVTVTGTTALGNPVIWLINGETIEATLGMSSITRTVNSNTTFRYTGFN
;
A
#
# COMPACT_ATOMS: atom_id res chain seq x y z
N MET A 1 28.75 -48.77 3.08
CA MET A 1 27.91 -48.37 1.93
C MET A 1 26.65 -47.63 2.37
N TRP A 2 25.88 -48.15 3.33
CA TRP A 2 24.67 -47.50 3.89
C TRP A 2 24.90 -46.10 4.47
N LYS A 3 25.99 -45.89 5.22
CA LYS A 3 26.34 -44.56 5.78
C LYS A 3 26.61 -43.50 4.70
N LYS A 4 27.20 -43.86 3.56
CA LYS A 4 27.48 -42.92 2.46
C LYS A 4 26.20 -42.51 1.71
N ILE A 5 25.27 -43.44 1.54
CA ILE A 5 23.93 -43.17 0.99
C ILE A 5 23.16 -42.23 1.92
N LEU A 6 23.23 -42.46 3.25
CA LEU A 6 22.58 -41.60 4.25
C LEU A 6 23.18 -40.18 4.33
N THR A 7 24.49 -40.03 4.09
CA THR A 7 25.16 -38.72 4.06
C THR A 7 24.85 -37.93 2.79
N ILE A 8 24.76 -38.58 1.62
CA ILE A 8 24.29 -37.95 0.38
C ILE A 8 22.81 -37.55 0.51
N LEU A 9 22.00 -38.40 1.15
CA LEU A 9 20.60 -38.12 1.49
C LEU A 9 20.47 -36.89 2.41
N PHE A 10 21.34 -36.75 3.42
CA PHE A 10 21.32 -35.59 4.33
C PHE A 10 21.76 -34.28 3.67
N VAL A 11 22.70 -34.32 2.72
CA VAL A 11 23.12 -33.13 1.95
C VAL A 11 22.02 -32.70 1.00
N ALA A 12 21.36 -33.64 0.31
CA ALA A 12 20.20 -33.35 -0.55
C ALA A 12 19.00 -32.80 0.23
N ILE A 13 18.76 -33.27 1.46
CA ILE A 13 17.68 -32.78 2.34
C ILE A 13 18.02 -31.40 2.95
N LEU A 14 19.30 -31.10 3.22
CA LEU A 14 19.74 -29.78 3.68
C LEU A 14 19.75 -28.71 2.57
N LEU A 15 19.67 -29.13 1.31
CA LEU A 15 19.66 -28.28 0.11
C LEU A 15 18.27 -27.68 -0.24
N THR A 16 17.18 -28.09 0.40
CA THR A 16 15.81 -27.77 -0.08
C THR A 16 15.08 -26.64 0.66
N ASN A 17 15.74 -25.89 1.52
CA ASN A 17 15.18 -24.64 2.03
C ASN A 17 15.83 -23.47 1.27
N VAL A 18 15.19 -22.98 0.20
CA VAL A 18 15.15 -21.58 -0.31
C VAL A 18 14.60 -21.57 -1.77
N PHE A 19 13.74 -20.58 -2.06
CA PHE A 19 12.71 -20.55 -3.13
C PHE A 19 13.12 -19.98 -4.51
N ALA A 20 12.38 -20.47 -5.52
CA ALA A 20 11.76 -19.77 -6.67
C ALA A 20 12.59 -18.82 -7.57
N ALA A 21 13.24 -19.40 -8.59
CA ALA A 21 13.26 -18.78 -9.92
C ALA A 21 12.16 -19.43 -10.77
N GLY A 22 11.00 -18.76 -10.88
CA GLY A 22 9.91 -19.22 -11.74
C GLY A 22 10.33 -19.31 -13.21
N CYS A 23 9.61 -20.12 -14.00
CA CYS A 23 9.95 -20.44 -15.39
C CYS A 23 9.79 -19.27 -16.41
N ALA A 24 9.63 -18.01 -15.97
CA ALA A 24 9.48 -16.81 -16.82
C ALA A 24 10.74 -15.93 -16.84
N PRO A 25 11.07 -15.25 -17.96
CA PRO A 25 12.28 -14.44 -18.06
C PRO A 25 12.15 -13.21 -17.15
N LYS A 26 12.98 -13.12 -16.11
CA LYS A 26 12.93 -12.00 -15.15
C LYS A 26 14.13 -11.06 -15.23
N ASP A 27 13.78 -9.79 -15.09
CA ASP A 27 14.58 -8.61 -14.84
C ASP A 27 15.88 -8.82 -14.04
N ASN A 28 16.85 -7.96 -14.36
CA ASN A 28 18.24 -8.02 -13.91
C ASN A 28 18.45 -7.86 -12.39
N ASP A 29 17.47 -7.36 -11.63
CA ASP A 29 17.63 -7.12 -10.18
C ASP A 29 17.40 -8.39 -9.35
N ALA A 30 16.49 -9.27 -9.76
CA ALA A 30 16.29 -10.58 -9.10
C ALA A 30 17.48 -11.54 -9.35
N LEU A 31 18.23 -11.31 -10.42
CA LEU A 31 19.43 -12.08 -10.77
C LEU A 31 20.58 -11.82 -9.78
N ALA A 32 20.67 -10.61 -9.22
CA ALA A 32 21.78 -10.21 -8.35
C ALA A 32 21.68 -10.84 -6.93
N GLU A 33 20.48 -10.92 -6.36
CA GLU A 33 20.25 -11.62 -5.09
C GLU A 33 20.43 -13.14 -5.24
N ALA A 34 19.89 -13.72 -6.31
CA ALA A 34 20.05 -15.15 -6.61
C ALA A 34 21.53 -15.55 -6.87
N LEU A 35 22.34 -14.64 -7.43
CA LEU A 35 23.79 -14.85 -7.62
C LEU A 35 24.55 -14.82 -6.28
N LEU A 36 24.18 -13.92 -5.37
CA LEU A 36 24.82 -13.82 -4.06
C LEU A 36 24.54 -15.04 -3.18
N GLU A 37 23.29 -15.53 -3.19
CA GLU A 37 22.90 -16.74 -2.47
C GLU A 37 23.62 -17.99 -3.02
N ASN A 38 23.71 -18.13 -4.35
CA ASN A 38 24.47 -19.22 -4.99
C ASN A 38 25.97 -19.21 -4.63
N GLN A 39 26.56 -18.02 -4.46
CA GLN A 39 27.97 -17.90 -4.09
C GLN A 39 28.22 -18.33 -2.63
N VAL A 40 27.29 -18.05 -1.73
CA VAL A 40 27.35 -18.53 -0.34
C VAL A 40 27.11 -20.05 -0.28
N LEU A 41 26.19 -20.58 -1.07
CA LEU A 41 25.90 -22.02 -1.14
C LEU A 41 27.07 -22.83 -1.69
N SER A 42 27.70 -22.39 -2.79
CA SER A 42 28.89 -23.05 -3.35
C SER A 42 30.07 -23.09 -2.36
N SER A 43 30.23 -22.04 -1.54
CA SER A 43 31.25 -22.03 -0.48
C SER A 43 31.00 -23.08 0.61
N ARG A 44 29.73 -23.29 1.02
CA ARG A 44 29.36 -24.30 2.02
C ARG A 44 29.46 -25.73 1.47
N ILE A 45 29.17 -25.94 0.18
CA ILE A 45 29.36 -27.23 -0.48
C ILE A 45 30.84 -27.61 -0.47
N SER A 46 31.71 -26.68 -0.88
CA SER A 46 33.16 -26.92 -0.89
C SER A 46 33.71 -27.22 0.51
N GLU A 47 33.19 -26.56 1.55
CA GLU A 47 33.56 -26.81 2.94
C GLU A 47 33.10 -28.19 3.43
N LEU A 48 31.90 -28.63 3.07
CA LEU A 48 31.39 -29.97 3.39
C LEU A 48 32.16 -31.08 2.65
N GLU A 49 32.52 -30.87 1.39
CA GLU A 49 33.37 -31.78 0.61
C GLU A 49 34.78 -31.91 1.23
N SER A 50 35.34 -30.79 1.68
CA SER A 50 36.62 -30.76 2.38
C SER A 50 36.57 -31.53 3.70
N GLN A 51 35.50 -31.37 4.49
CA GLN A 51 35.29 -32.12 5.74
C GLN A 51 35.09 -33.63 5.49
N LEU A 52 34.43 -34.00 4.39
CA LEU A 52 34.26 -35.40 4.00
C LEU A 52 35.58 -36.05 3.57
N ASN A 53 36.44 -35.30 2.88
CA ASN A 53 37.76 -35.76 2.46
C ASN A 53 38.76 -35.81 3.64
N ALA A 54 38.65 -34.90 4.61
CA ALA A 54 39.44 -34.89 5.83
C ALA A 54 39.09 -36.03 6.80
N ALA A 55 37.88 -36.60 6.71
CA ALA A 55 37.43 -37.75 7.50
C ALA A 55 38.00 -39.11 7.03
N GLY A 56 38.97 -39.09 6.11
CA GLY A 56 39.87 -40.16 5.67
C GLY A 56 39.57 -41.59 6.14
N GLU A 57 39.00 -42.40 5.24
CA GLU A 57 39.14 -43.85 5.29
C GLU A 57 39.74 -44.30 3.96
N THR A 58 41.01 -44.69 3.97
CA THR A 58 41.75 -45.16 2.79
C THR A 58 41.09 -46.42 2.24
N ILE A 59 40.37 -46.32 1.13
CA ILE A 59 39.72 -47.48 0.49
C ILE A 59 40.71 -48.15 -0.45
N VAL A 60 41.17 -49.34 -0.09
CA VAL A 60 41.73 -50.29 -1.06
C VAL A 60 40.55 -50.80 -1.92
N PRO A 61 40.60 -50.70 -3.26
CA PRO A 61 39.47 -51.10 -4.10
C PRO A 61 39.31 -52.62 -4.09
N SER A 62 38.18 -53.12 -3.59
CA SER A 62 37.78 -54.52 -3.73
C SER A 62 37.11 -54.73 -5.10
N PRO A 63 37.54 -55.69 -5.93
CA PRO A 63 37.03 -55.87 -7.29
C PRO A 63 35.79 -56.76 -7.25
N THR A 64 34.67 -56.22 -6.80
CA THR A 64 33.36 -56.80 -7.12
C THR A 64 32.32 -55.68 -7.11
N ALA A 65 32.42 -54.79 -8.10
CA ALA A 65 31.36 -53.83 -8.37
C ALA A 65 30.13 -54.61 -8.88
N SER A 66 29.10 -54.70 -8.04
CA SER A 66 27.73 -54.91 -8.50
C SER A 66 27.45 -53.93 -9.65
N PRO A 67 26.72 -54.31 -10.72
CA PRO A 67 26.39 -53.36 -11.77
C PRO A 67 25.78 -52.12 -11.11
N ALA A 68 26.31 -50.94 -11.46
CA ALA A 68 25.80 -49.68 -10.94
C ALA A 68 24.33 -49.61 -11.35
N LYS A 69 23.42 -49.67 -10.37
CA LYS A 69 22.00 -49.43 -10.64
C LYS A 69 21.85 -47.97 -11.01
N ASP A 70 21.20 -47.72 -12.14
CA ASP A 70 20.78 -46.37 -12.49
C ASP A 70 19.69 -45.92 -11.51
N PHE A 71 19.50 -44.60 -11.44
CA PHE A 71 18.53 -44.01 -10.54
C PHE A 71 17.88 -42.76 -11.14
N ALA A 72 16.76 -42.37 -10.56
CA ALA A 72 16.15 -41.06 -10.75
C ALA A 72 15.88 -40.44 -9.38
N VAL A 73 16.08 -39.13 -9.26
CA VAL A 73 15.84 -38.36 -8.03
C VAL A 73 14.69 -37.39 -8.26
N GLY A 74 13.71 -37.42 -7.37
CA GLY A 74 12.66 -36.41 -7.26
C GLY A 74 13.12 -35.29 -6.34
N VAL A 75 13.08 -34.04 -6.82
CA VAL A 75 13.29 -32.83 -6.02
C VAL A 75 11.94 -32.15 -5.84
N ASN A 76 11.54 -31.92 -4.58
CA ASN A 76 10.17 -31.54 -4.22
C ASN A 76 9.12 -32.49 -4.83
N ALA A 77 9.48 -33.75 -5.05
CA ALA A 77 8.62 -34.72 -5.72
C ALA A 77 8.90 -36.15 -5.23
N LEU A 78 7.86 -36.98 -5.27
CA LEU A 78 7.96 -38.43 -5.10
C LEU A 78 7.80 -39.10 -6.47
N LEU A 79 8.56 -40.17 -6.69
CA LEU A 79 8.60 -40.90 -7.95
C LEU A 79 8.10 -42.34 -7.74
N TYR A 80 7.35 -42.86 -8.70
CA TYR A 80 7.01 -44.28 -8.78
C TYR A 80 7.01 -44.76 -10.23
N PRO A 81 7.34 -46.03 -10.52
CA PRO A 81 7.29 -46.57 -11.89
C PRO A 81 5.87 -46.53 -12.47
N VAL A 82 5.74 -46.28 -13.76
CA VAL A 82 4.44 -46.39 -14.45
C VAL A 82 3.90 -47.82 -14.31
N GLY A 83 2.66 -47.96 -13.85
CA GLY A 83 2.05 -49.25 -13.51
C GLY A 83 2.27 -49.68 -12.05
N GLY A 84 3.09 -48.95 -11.28
CA GLY A 84 3.18 -49.03 -9.83
C GLY A 84 2.11 -48.18 -9.14
N SER A 85 2.10 -48.21 -7.81
CA SER A 85 1.14 -47.47 -6.98
C SER A 85 1.76 -46.16 -6.47
N PRO A 86 1.00 -45.04 -6.42
CA PRO A 86 1.44 -43.80 -5.77
C PRO A 86 1.82 -43.97 -4.29
N GLU A 87 1.27 -44.98 -3.61
CA GLU A 87 1.58 -45.25 -2.20
C GLU A 87 3.01 -45.77 -1.99
N ASP A 88 3.63 -46.30 -3.05
CA ASP A 88 5.02 -46.76 -3.06
C ASP A 88 5.99 -45.66 -3.53
N ALA A 89 5.51 -44.43 -3.74
CA ALA A 89 6.31 -43.35 -4.29
C ALA A 89 7.44 -42.94 -3.33
N ALA A 90 8.63 -42.75 -3.89
CA ALA A 90 9.85 -42.49 -3.14
C ALA A 90 10.64 -41.33 -3.77
N PRO A 91 11.46 -40.61 -2.99
CA PRO A 91 12.31 -39.54 -3.53
C PRO A 91 13.40 -40.05 -4.49
N VAL A 92 13.71 -41.36 -4.44
CA VAL A 92 14.68 -41.99 -5.33
C VAL A 92 14.15 -43.34 -5.81
N VAL A 93 14.18 -43.57 -7.12
CA VAL A 93 13.82 -44.85 -7.74
C VAL A 93 15.06 -45.43 -8.42
N PHE A 94 15.35 -46.71 -8.18
CA PHE A 94 16.46 -47.43 -8.78
C PHE A 94 15.96 -48.38 -9.87
N PHE A 95 16.70 -48.48 -10.97
CA PHE A 95 16.32 -49.31 -12.11
C PHE A 95 17.55 -49.88 -12.84
N ASP A 96 17.35 -51.00 -13.54
CA ASP A 96 18.41 -51.70 -14.27
C ASP A 96 18.39 -51.37 -15.79
N VAL A 97 17.28 -50.80 -16.28
CA VAL A 97 17.07 -50.41 -17.68
C VAL A 97 16.26 -49.12 -17.73
N GLN A 98 16.17 -48.48 -18.90
CA GLN A 98 15.30 -47.31 -19.07
C GLN A 98 13.86 -47.64 -18.65
N ILE A 99 13.28 -46.81 -17.80
CA ILE A 99 11.90 -46.94 -17.32
C ILE A 99 11.12 -45.64 -17.49
N SER A 100 9.80 -45.77 -17.51
CA SER A 100 8.90 -44.64 -17.29
C SER A 100 8.63 -44.49 -15.79
N VAL A 101 8.79 -43.28 -15.26
CA VAL A 101 8.38 -42.92 -13.90
C VAL A 101 7.29 -41.86 -13.94
N VAL A 102 6.38 -41.91 -12.99
CA VAL A 102 5.44 -40.83 -12.68
C VAL A 102 6.00 -40.07 -11.47
N ALA A 103 6.02 -38.75 -11.58
CA ALA A 103 6.37 -37.86 -10.48
C ALA A 103 5.10 -37.17 -9.94
N ILE A 104 5.02 -37.06 -8.61
CA ILE A 104 3.98 -36.33 -7.87
C ILE A 104 4.69 -35.26 -7.05
N PRO A 105 4.26 -33.99 -7.10
CA PRO A 105 4.91 -32.92 -6.36
C PRO A 105 4.58 -33.04 -4.86
N ILE A 106 5.56 -32.67 -4.03
CA ILE A 106 5.39 -32.45 -2.59
C ILE A 106 5.18 -30.95 -2.44
N VAL A 107 3.92 -30.54 -2.28
CA VAL A 107 3.52 -29.13 -2.28
C VAL A 107 3.22 -28.69 -0.84
N PRO A 108 4.01 -27.76 -0.25
CA PRO A 108 3.70 -27.13 1.03
C PRO A 108 2.43 -26.27 0.94
N GLU A 109 1.82 -25.96 2.09
CA GLU A 109 0.69 -25.04 2.18
C GLU A 109 1.05 -23.64 1.61
N GLY A 110 0.16 -23.07 0.79
CA GLY A 110 0.37 -21.76 0.15
C GLY A 110 1.25 -21.77 -1.11
N MET A 111 1.63 -22.96 -1.58
CA MET A 111 2.44 -23.15 -2.78
C MET A 111 1.68 -23.95 -3.83
N VAL A 112 2.04 -23.76 -5.09
CA VAL A 112 1.53 -24.53 -6.24
C VAL A 112 2.67 -24.87 -7.18
N ILE A 113 2.47 -25.89 -8.02
CA ILE A 113 3.44 -26.21 -9.06
C ILE A 113 3.44 -25.12 -10.14
N ASP A 114 4.64 -24.63 -10.47
CA ASP A 114 4.87 -23.69 -11.57
C ASP A 114 5.16 -24.46 -12.86
N CYS A 115 6.15 -25.36 -12.81
CA CYS A 115 6.60 -26.17 -13.92
C CYS A 115 7.33 -27.43 -13.41
N TRP A 116 7.47 -28.43 -14.26
CA TRP A 116 8.42 -29.52 -14.04
C TRP A 116 9.76 -29.19 -14.71
N LYS A 117 10.88 -29.54 -14.06
CA LYS A 117 12.18 -29.59 -14.71
C LYS A 117 12.65 -31.03 -14.83
N TYR A 118 13.16 -31.37 -16.00
CA TYR A 118 13.82 -32.63 -16.25
C TYR A 118 15.27 -32.36 -16.59
N ASN A 119 16.19 -32.75 -15.70
CA ASN A 119 17.61 -32.46 -15.84
C ASN A 119 17.95 -30.97 -16.04
N ASN A 120 17.29 -30.10 -15.25
CA ASN A 120 17.33 -28.63 -15.35
C ASN A 120 16.63 -28.02 -16.58
N ASP A 121 16.18 -28.82 -17.54
CA ASP A 121 15.40 -28.31 -18.66
C ASP A 121 13.93 -28.16 -18.24
N PRO A 122 13.34 -26.96 -18.35
CA PRO A 122 11.93 -26.75 -18.02
C PRO A 122 11.03 -27.45 -19.03
N ILE A 123 9.93 -27.99 -18.53
CA ILE A 123 8.87 -28.62 -19.32
C ILE A 123 7.62 -27.78 -19.10
N ASP A 124 7.04 -27.28 -20.20
CA ASP A 124 5.79 -26.51 -20.21
C ASP A 124 4.60 -27.40 -19.86
N ASN A 125 4.50 -27.72 -18.57
CA ASN A 125 3.51 -28.57 -17.95
C ASN A 125 3.51 -28.19 -16.45
N ALA A 126 2.39 -27.66 -15.98
CA ALA A 126 2.12 -27.42 -14.56
C ALA A 126 1.06 -28.42 -14.05
N SER A 127 1.17 -29.70 -14.42
CA SER A 127 0.23 -30.73 -13.98
C SER A 127 0.63 -31.33 -12.63
N GLU A 128 -0.39 -31.70 -11.84
CA GLU A 128 -0.25 -32.34 -10.51
C GLU A 128 0.49 -33.68 -10.55
N SER A 129 0.74 -34.23 -11.73
CA SER A 129 1.68 -35.31 -11.95
C SER A 129 2.25 -35.24 -13.35
N ALA A 130 3.45 -35.76 -13.56
CA ALA A 130 4.06 -35.85 -14.88
C ALA A 130 4.81 -37.16 -15.07
N SER A 131 4.86 -37.66 -16.31
CA SER A 131 5.52 -38.92 -16.65
C SER A 131 6.81 -38.66 -17.44
N PHE A 132 7.91 -39.33 -17.04
CA PHE A 132 9.24 -39.13 -17.60
C PHE A 132 9.89 -40.45 -17.98
N GLN A 133 10.67 -40.45 -19.07
CA GLN A 133 11.50 -41.58 -19.48
C GLN A 133 12.92 -41.41 -18.95
N VAL A 134 13.30 -42.18 -17.94
CA VAL A 134 14.58 -42.02 -17.23
C VAL A 134 15.60 -43.10 -17.61
N LYS A 135 16.86 -42.69 -17.77
CA LYS A 135 18.03 -43.52 -18.11
C LYS A 135 19.31 -42.86 -17.54
N ASP A 136 20.32 -43.56 -17.03
CA ASP A 136 21.60 -42.90 -16.70
C ASP A 136 21.57 -41.74 -15.63
N GLY A 137 20.73 -41.79 -14.59
CA GLY A 137 20.87 -40.88 -13.43
C GLY A 137 20.24 -39.48 -13.58
N TYR A 138 18.91 -39.40 -13.66
CA TYR A 138 18.21 -38.12 -13.89
C TYR A 138 17.67 -37.43 -12.64
N THR A 139 17.50 -36.11 -12.73
CA THR A 139 16.77 -35.29 -11.75
C THR A 139 15.44 -34.86 -12.34
N ILE A 140 14.36 -35.06 -11.58
CA ILE A 140 13.01 -34.56 -11.86
C ILE A 140 12.66 -33.62 -10.73
N GLU A 141 12.46 -32.34 -11.02
CA GLU A 141 12.16 -31.31 -10.03
C GLU A 141 10.77 -30.75 -10.26
N ALA A 142 9.96 -30.72 -9.21
CA ALA A 142 8.77 -29.88 -9.17
C ALA A 142 9.20 -28.47 -8.75
N VAL A 143 9.14 -27.53 -9.68
CA VAL A 143 9.37 -26.11 -9.39
C VAL A 143 8.10 -25.56 -8.79
N LEU A 144 8.21 -25.02 -7.58
CA LEU A 144 7.09 -24.48 -6.84
C LEU A 144 7.11 -22.95 -6.91
N ARG A 145 5.92 -22.36 -6.87
CA ARG A 145 5.70 -20.93 -6.68
C ARG A 145 4.62 -20.70 -5.64
N GLU A 146 4.56 -19.48 -5.11
CA GLU A 146 3.44 -19.07 -4.28
C GLU A 146 2.12 -19.15 -5.06
N GLU A 147 1.06 -19.51 -4.34
CA GLU A 147 -0.31 -19.39 -4.83
C GLU A 147 -0.58 -17.98 -5.32
N ARG A 148 -1.25 -17.87 -6.48
CA ARG A 148 -1.70 -16.56 -6.92
C ARG A 148 -3.01 -16.33 -6.22
N LYS A 149 -3.02 -15.35 -5.33
CA LYS A 149 -4.24 -14.96 -4.64
C LYS A 149 -4.42 -13.47 -4.55
N VAL A 150 -5.69 -13.09 -4.56
CA VAL A 150 -6.14 -11.73 -4.31
C VAL A 150 -6.69 -11.70 -2.91
N THR A 151 -6.26 -10.73 -2.11
CA THR A 151 -6.69 -10.58 -0.73
C THR A 151 -7.13 -9.16 -0.46
N SER A 152 -8.10 -8.99 0.43
CA SER A 152 -8.52 -7.70 0.96
C SER A 152 -8.44 -7.68 2.48
N ILE A 153 -7.98 -6.57 3.04
CA ILE A 153 -7.86 -6.35 4.48
C ILE A 153 -8.77 -5.19 4.85
N ASN A 154 -9.64 -5.32 5.86
CA ASN A 154 -10.66 -4.30 6.21
C ASN A 154 -11.52 -3.85 5.01
N ALA A 155 -11.70 -4.75 4.05
CA ALA A 155 -12.41 -4.56 2.81
C ALA A 155 -12.91 -5.93 2.35
N THR A 156 -13.93 -5.92 1.51
CA THR A 156 -14.47 -7.12 0.88
C THR A 156 -14.40 -7.00 -0.63
N MET A 157 -14.45 -8.14 -1.29
CA MET A 157 -14.48 -8.29 -2.73
C MET A 157 -15.75 -9.03 -3.15
N GLN A 158 -16.26 -8.70 -4.33
CA GLN A 158 -17.36 -9.41 -4.98
C GLN A 158 -17.12 -9.51 -6.49
N PHE A 159 -17.58 -10.58 -7.11
CA PHE A 159 -17.66 -10.65 -8.56
C PHE A 159 -18.73 -9.71 -9.10
N LEU A 160 -18.72 -9.51 -10.42
CA LEU A 160 -19.68 -8.66 -11.11
C LEU A 160 -20.64 -9.49 -11.97
N ASP A 161 -21.91 -9.07 -12.01
CA ASP A 161 -22.89 -9.58 -12.97
C ASP A 161 -22.62 -9.04 -14.40
N GLU A 162 -23.39 -9.51 -15.38
CA GLU A 162 -23.29 -9.07 -16.79
C GLU A 162 -23.53 -7.56 -16.98
N LYS A 163 -24.08 -6.86 -15.98
CA LYS A 163 -24.34 -5.41 -15.99
C LYS A 163 -23.26 -4.63 -15.23
N GLY A 164 -22.21 -5.30 -14.74
CA GLY A 164 -21.13 -4.69 -13.99
C GLY A 164 -21.50 -4.35 -12.54
N LYS A 165 -22.50 -5.02 -11.95
CA LYS A 165 -22.90 -4.81 -10.55
C LYS A 165 -22.37 -5.92 -9.65
N PRO A 166 -22.00 -5.62 -8.39
CA PRO A 166 -21.58 -6.63 -7.43
C PRO A 166 -22.64 -7.73 -7.28
N THR A 167 -22.23 -8.98 -7.35
CA THR A 167 -23.08 -10.17 -7.24
C THR A 167 -22.41 -11.24 -6.37
N GLY A 168 -23.21 -12.15 -5.84
CA GLY A 168 -22.75 -13.21 -4.94
C GLY A 168 -22.44 -12.70 -3.53
N ASN A 169 -21.86 -13.59 -2.71
CA ASN A 169 -21.46 -13.25 -1.35
C ASN A 169 -20.11 -12.51 -1.38
N PRO A 170 -19.90 -11.50 -0.51
CA PRO A 170 -18.59 -10.90 -0.32
C PRO A 170 -17.56 -11.91 0.18
N PHE A 171 -16.32 -11.78 -0.26
CA PHE A 171 -15.17 -12.59 0.13
C PHE A 171 -13.94 -11.71 0.37
N GLU A 172 -12.97 -12.22 1.14
CA GLU A 172 -11.72 -11.52 1.46
C GLU A 172 -10.51 -12.11 0.74
N GLU A 173 -10.62 -13.33 0.23
CA GLU A 173 -9.56 -14.04 -0.46
C GLU A 173 -10.13 -14.74 -1.70
N TYR A 174 -9.35 -14.72 -2.78
CA TYR A 174 -9.62 -15.48 -3.99
C TYR A 174 -8.32 -16.09 -4.51
N ILE A 175 -8.34 -17.41 -4.76
CA ILE A 175 -7.19 -18.19 -5.22
C ILE A 175 -7.39 -18.54 -6.70
N PHE A 176 -6.45 -18.17 -7.56
CA PHE A 176 -6.57 -18.34 -9.02
C PHE A 176 -6.48 -19.81 -9.46
N GLU A 177 -5.93 -20.66 -8.61
CA GLU A 177 -5.77 -22.09 -8.89
C GLU A 177 -7.05 -22.91 -8.61
N GLU A 178 -8.11 -22.29 -8.08
CA GLU A 178 -9.42 -22.93 -7.94
C GLU A 178 -10.21 -22.89 -9.28
N ASP A 179 -10.86 -24.01 -9.62
CA ASP A 179 -11.78 -24.09 -10.76
C ASP A 179 -13.04 -23.25 -10.49
N ASP A 180 -13.04 -21.99 -10.94
CA ASP A 180 -14.16 -21.06 -10.78
C ASP A 180 -14.69 -20.57 -12.14
N GLU A 181 -16.01 -20.62 -12.33
CA GLU A 181 -16.72 -20.17 -13.55
C GLU A 181 -16.55 -18.67 -13.83
N ASN A 182 -16.18 -17.89 -12.81
CA ASN A 182 -15.93 -16.46 -12.91
C ASN A 182 -14.56 -16.15 -13.52
N VAL A 183 -13.67 -17.15 -13.67
CA VAL A 183 -12.37 -17.02 -14.34
C VAL A 183 -12.55 -17.08 -15.85
N LYS A 184 -12.11 -16.03 -16.53
CA LYS A 184 -12.09 -15.97 -18.00
C LYS A 184 -10.64 -15.80 -18.45
N ASP A 185 -10.11 -16.80 -19.14
CA ASP A 185 -8.73 -16.79 -19.66
C ASP A 185 -7.67 -16.55 -18.56
N GLY A 186 -7.89 -17.15 -17.38
CA GLY A 186 -7.01 -16.97 -16.21
C GLY A 186 -7.12 -15.59 -15.54
N ARG A 187 -8.17 -14.82 -15.84
CA ARG A 187 -8.40 -13.48 -15.30
C ARG A 187 -9.73 -13.39 -14.58
N ILE A 188 -9.79 -12.53 -13.57
CA ILE A 188 -11.02 -12.19 -12.85
C ILE A 188 -11.28 -10.68 -12.88
N THR A 189 -12.52 -10.30 -12.61
CA THR A 189 -12.91 -8.91 -12.35
C THR A 189 -13.64 -8.85 -11.03
N VAL A 190 -13.18 -7.96 -10.14
CA VAL A 190 -13.71 -7.84 -8.78
C VAL A 190 -14.07 -6.41 -8.44
N PHE A 191 -15.16 -6.24 -7.70
CA PHE A 191 -15.51 -5.01 -7.00
C PHE A 191 -14.95 -5.08 -5.59
N VAL A 192 -14.14 -4.09 -5.22
CA VAL A 192 -13.50 -3.98 -3.91
C VAL A 192 -14.20 -2.86 -3.13
N GLU A 193 -14.64 -3.13 -1.91
CA GLU A 193 -15.32 -2.17 -1.04
C GLU A 193 -14.75 -2.18 0.38
N ALA A 194 -14.42 -0.99 0.89
CA ALA A 194 -13.89 -0.81 2.23
C ALA A 194 -14.97 -0.99 3.32
N GLU A 195 -14.64 -1.72 4.37
CA GLU A 195 -15.45 -1.84 5.57
C GLU A 195 -15.18 -0.67 6.52
N VAL A 196 -15.65 0.52 6.15
CA VAL A 196 -15.29 1.76 6.85
C VAL A 196 -15.85 1.79 8.28
N PRO A 197 -15.00 1.85 9.33
CA PRO A 197 -15.47 1.95 10.70
C PRO A 197 -16.23 3.25 10.97
N ALA A 198 -17.11 3.23 11.97
CA ALA A 198 -17.81 4.44 12.39
C ALA A 198 -16.83 5.58 12.71
N ASN A 199 -17.20 6.82 12.34
CA ASN A 199 -16.37 8.03 12.51
C ASN A 199 -15.03 8.00 11.77
N HIS A 200 -14.87 7.18 10.73
CA HIS A 200 -13.70 7.18 9.87
C HIS A 200 -14.07 7.45 8.42
N TYR A 201 -13.07 7.78 7.61
CA TYR A 201 -13.16 7.81 6.16
C TYR A 201 -11.91 7.16 5.57
N VAL A 202 -12.03 6.63 4.36
CA VAL A 202 -10.88 6.11 3.62
C VAL A 202 -9.97 7.28 3.23
N SER A 203 -8.76 7.30 3.77
CA SER A 203 -7.77 8.32 3.41
C SER A 203 -7.07 7.99 2.10
N HIS A 204 -6.74 6.72 1.88
CA HIS A 204 -6.08 6.20 0.69
C HIS A 204 -6.16 4.67 0.71
N TRP A 205 -5.78 4.04 -0.39
CA TRP A 205 -5.66 2.59 -0.49
C TRP A 205 -4.20 2.19 -0.58
N LEU A 206 -3.83 1.08 0.03
CA LEU A 206 -2.61 0.34 -0.25
C LEU A 206 -2.96 -0.76 -1.25
N ILE A 207 -2.25 -0.79 -2.37
CA ILE A 207 -2.29 -1.89 -3.33
C ILE A 207 -0.89 -2.50 -3.34
N ASN A 208 -0.75 -3.74 -2.87
CA ASN A 208 0.56 -4.37 -2.66
C ASN A 208 1.51 -3.49 -1.82
N ASN A 209 0.99 -2.92 -0.73
CA ASN A 209 1.71 -2.00 0.17
C ASN A 209 2.16 -0.67 -0.49
N ILE A 210 1.74 -0.37 -1.73
CA ILE A 210 2.00 0.90 -2.40
C ILE A 210 0.79 1.83 -2.16
N PRO A 211 1.01 3.07 -1.66
CA PRO A 211 -0.08 3.99 -1.36
C PRO A 211 -0.63 4.72 -2.60
N TYR A 212 -1.96 4.65 -2.76
CA TYR A 212 -2.74 5.33 -3.80
C TYR A 212 -3.66 6.38 -3.20
N HIS A 213 -3.31 7.65 -3.40
CA HIS A 213 -4.10 8.79 -2.97
C HIS A 213 -5.01 9.28 -4.10
N PHE A 214 -6.30 9.43 -3.79
CA PHE A 214 -7.29 9.98 -4.71
C PHE A 214 -7.64 11.41 -4.31
N ASN A 215 -8.07 12.21 -5.30
CA ASN A 215 -8.52 13.59 -5.07
C ASN A 215 -9.86 13.70 -4.30
N ARG A 216 -10.50 12.56 -4.05
CA ARG A 216 -11.75 12.41 -3.29
C ARG A 216 -11.68 11.13 -2.47
N THR A 217 -12.52 11.01 -1.45
CA THR A 217 -12.71 9.74 -0.74
C THR A 217 -13.23 8.67 -1.71
N VAL A 218 -12.52 7.56 -1.80
CA VAL A 218 -12.89 6.39 -2.61
C VAL A 218 -13.13 5.24 -1.65
N ASN A 219 -14.39 4.88 -1.44
CA ASN A 219 -14.77 3.75 -0.57
C ASN A 219 -14.80 2.41 -1.31
N SER A 220 -14.89 2.45 -2.64
CA SER A 220 -14.92 1.25 -3.47
C SER A 220 -14.42 1.54 -4.88
N PHE A 221 -13.97 0.50 -5.56
CA PHE A 221 -13.53 0.53 -6.95
C PHE A 221 -13.64 -0.85 -7.59
N THR A 222 -13.63 -0.89 -8.92
CA THR A 222 -13.59 -2.15 -9.68
C THR A 222 -12.21 -2.36 -10.25
N VAL A 223 -11.72 -3.59 -10.16
CA VAL A 223 -10.47 -4.03 -10.78
C VAL A 223 -10.82 -5.02 -11.88
N TYR A 224 -10.36 -4.71 -13.09
CA TYR A 224 -10.58 -5.51 -14.28
C TYR A 224 -9.35 -6.35 -14.60
N ASP A 225 -9.58 -7.48 -15.25
CA ASP A 225 -8.55 -8.33 -15.88
C ASP A 225 -7.42 -8.77 -14.94
N LEU A 226 -7.72 -8.90 -13.65
CA LEU A 226 -6.77 -9.25 -12.60
C LEU A 226 -6.30 -10.70 -12.79
N ASN A 227 -4.99 -10.89 -12.83
CA ASN A 227 -4.33 -12.17 -13.13
C ASN A 227 -3.06 -12.41 -12.28
N GLU A 228 -2.86 -11.58 -11.26
CA GLU A 228 -1.66 -11.54 -10.43
C GLU A 228 -2.04 -11.41 -8.96
N ALA A 229 -1.15 -11.88 -8.09
CA ALA A 229 -1.34 -11.76 -6.65
C ALA A 229 -1.42 -10.29 -6.24
N THR A 230 -2.49 -9.93 -5.52
CA THR A 230 -2.74 -8.54 -5.14
C THR A 230 -3.38 -8.43 -3.76
N VAL A 231 -2.91 -7.48 -2.96
CA VAL A 231 -3.47 -7.13 -1.65
C VAL A 231 -4.09 -5.75 -1.72
N TYR A 232 -5.36 -5.62 -1.32
CA TYR A 232 -6.06 -4.35 -1.18
C TYR A 232 -6.31 -4.02 0.30
N GLU A 233 -5.85 -2.87 0.76
CA GLU A 233 -6.07 -2.42 2.14
C GLU A 233 -6.45 -0.93 2.16
N PRO A 234 -7.65 -0.55 2.64
CA PRO A 234 -8.00 0.84 2.86
C PRO A 234 -7.34 1.33 4.15
N VAL A 235 -6.68 2.48 4.07
CA VAL A 235 -6.12 3.17 5.24
C VAL A 235 -7.11 4.21 5.72
N PHE A 236 -7.60 4.02 6.94
CA PHE A 236 -8.62 4.89 7.53
C PHE A 236 -8.00 6.09 8.26
N LYS A 237 -8.70 7.23 8.19
CA LYS A 237 -8.49 8.36 9.08
C LYS A 237 -9.77 8.65 9.83
N LYS A 238 -9.65 9.07 11.09
CA LYS A 238 -10.79 9.60 11.83
C LYS A 238 -11.34 10.79 11.09
N LEU A 239 -12.66 10.84 10.96
CA LEU A 239 -13.34 12.11 10.72
C LEU A 239 -12.91 13.01 11.86
N ASN A 240 -12.14 14.06 11.55
CA ASN A 240 -12.00 15.14 12.50
C ASN A 240 -13.44 15.57 12.82
N PRO A 241 -13.80 15.79 14.10
CA PRO A 241 -15.04 16.49 14.36
C PRO A 241 -14.96 17.75 13.53
N THR A 242 -15.87 17.89 12.56
CA THR A 242 -16.12 19.18 11.93
C THR A 242 -16.15 20.16 13.09
N PRO A 243 -15.34 21.25 13.09
CA PRO A 243 -15.49 22.26 14.12
C PRO A 243 -16.98 22.53 14.17
N THR A 244 -17.60 22.28 15.32
CA THR A 244 -19.02 22.53 15.53
C THR A 244 -19.31 23.85 14.83
N PRO A 245 -20.26 23.93 13.87
CA PRO A 245 -20.58 25.21 13.29
C PRO A 245 -20.79 26.13 14.48
N THR A 246 -19.93 27.13 14.63
CA THR A 246 -20.11 28.17 15.63
C THR A 246 -21.57 28.55 15.49
N PRO A 247 -22.38 28.50 16.55
CA PRO A 247 -23.81 28.75 16.42
C PRO A 247 -23.94 30.03 15.61
N THR A 248 -24.59 29.93 14.45
CA THR A 248 -24.94 31.11 13.66
C THR A 248 -25.82 31.93 14.58
N THR A 249 -25.19 32.85 15.32
CA THR A 249 -25.92 33.88 16.02
C THR A 249 -26.66 34.61 14.92
N THR A 250 -27.98 34.48 14.91
CA THR A 250 -28.87 35.44 14.27
C THR A 250 -28.22 36.82 14.45
N PRO A 251 -27.88 37.56 13.38
CA PRO A 251 -27.29 38.87 13.56
C PRO A 251 -28.27 39.69 14.37
N VAL A 252 -27.95 39.89 15.66
CA VAL A 252 -28.61 40.91 16.46
C VAL A 252 -28.37 42.19 15.67
N PRO A 253 -29.41 42.98 15.33
CA PRO A 253 -29.21 44.25 14.67
C PRO A 253 -28.27 45.07 15.55
N VAL A 254 -27.02 45.22 15.11
CA VAL A 254 -26.04 46.05 15.79
C VAL A 254 -26.57 47.47 15.67
N GLU A 255 -26.91 48.08 16.80
CA GLU A 255 -27.29 49.49 16.83
C GLU A 255 -26.16 50.29 16.17
N THR A 256 -26.49 51.00 15.09
CA THR A 256 -25.54 51.85 14.38
C THR A 256 -25.79 53.30 14.69
N VAL A 257 -24.74 54.10 14.62
CA VAL A 257 -24.77 55.54 14.85
C VAL A 257 -24.11 56.25 13.67
N THR A 258 -24.61 57.43 13.33
CA THR A 258 -24.06 58.24 12.24
C THR A 258 -22.99 59.19 12.76
N ILE A 259 -21.95 59.36 11.95
CA ILE A 259 -20.91 60.36 12.16
C ILE A 259 -20.95 61.34 11.01
N SER A 260 -20.86 62.63 11.31
CA SER A 260 -20.59 63.67 10.31
C SER A 260 -19.48 64.61 10.79
N CYS A 261 -18.63 65.03 9.86
CA CYS A 261 -17.44 65.82 10.12
C CYS A 261 -17.47 67.09 9.25
N THR A 262 -17.25 68.25 9.88
CA THR A 262 -17.10 69.55 9.20
C THR A 262 -15.67 70.06 9.41
N ASN A 263 -14.96 70.37 8.32
CA ASN A 263 -13.53 70.73 8.31
C ASN A 263 -12.61 69.66 8.92
N CYS A 264 -13.05 68.41 8.88
CA CYS A 264 -12.33 67.27 9.41
C CYS A 264 -12.67 65.99 8.65
N THR A 265 -11.85 64.97 8.85
CA THR A 265 -12.08 63.58 8.40
C THR A 265 -11.99 62.63 9.58
N PHE A 266 -12.66 61.48 9.52
CA PHE A 266 -12.58 60.44 10.53
C PHE A 266 -12.12 59.09 9.96
N SER A 267 -11.45 58.31 10.82
CA SER A 267 -11.02 56.93 10.56
C SER A 267 -11.40 56.03 11.74
N GLY A 268 -11.88 54.82 11.45
CA GLY A 268 -12.42 53.89 12.43
C GLY A 268 -13.75 53.28 11.97
N GLY A 269 -14.10 52.10 12.49
CA GLY A 269 -15.32 51.39 12.10
C GLY A 269 -15.38 50.99 10.61
N GLY A 270 -14.23 50.74 9.98
CA GLY A 270 -14.14 50.40 8.56
C GLY A 270 -13.96 51.60 7.61
N TYR A 271 -14.02 52.83 8.11
CA TYR A 271 -13.79 54.04 7.31
C TYR A 271 -12.34 54.52 7.43
N THR A 272 -11.84 55.09 6.34
CA THR A 272 -10.52 55.75 6.27
C THR A 272 -10.72 57.15 5.69
N ASN A 273 -10.38 58.19 6.46
CA ASN A 273 -10.47 59.60 6.08
C ASN A 273 -11.84 60.05 5.52
N ALA A 274 -12.93 59.51 6.05
CA ALA A 274 -14.28 59.84 5.60
C ALA A 274 -14.79 61.13 6.27
N THR A 275 -15.71 61.84 5.62
CA THR A 275 -16.37 63.03 6.18
C THR A 275 -17.75 62.71 6.77
N SER A 276 -18.33 61.57 6.41
CA SER A 276 -19.54 61.02 7.03
C SER A 276 -19.59 59.50 6.88
N GLY A 277 -20.35 58.82 7.75
CA GLY A 277 -20.53 57.38 7.69
C GLY A 277 -21.36 56.84 8.84
N THR A 278 -21.65 55.54 8.79
CA THR A 278 -22.45 54.83 9.79
C THR A 278 -21.61 53.72 10.40
N VAL A 279 -21.41 53.75 11.72
CA VAL A 279 -20.57 52.77 12.44
C VAL A 279 -21.35 52.11 13.57
N PRO A 280 -20.97 50.92 14.04
CA PRO A 280 -21.52 50.33 15.25
C PRO A 280 -21.43 51.28 16.45
N LYS A 281 -22.46 51.34 17.28
CA LYS A 281 -22.44 52.02 18.58
C LYS A 281 -21.28 51.47 19.43
N GLY A 282 -20.51 52.35 20.06
CA GLY A 282 -19.31 52.00 20.81
C GLY A 282 -18.03 51.95 19.96
N THR A 283 -18.08 52.28 18.67
CA THR A 283 -16.88 52.36 17.83
C THR A 283 -15.99 53.52 18.26
N SER A 284 -14.70 53.24 18.43
CA SER A 284 -13.67 54.28 18.59
C SER A 284 -13.27 54.83 17.22
N VAL A 285 -13.44 56.13 17.02
CA VAL A 285 -13.07 56.84 15.79
C VAL A 285 -12.04 57.92 16.10
N THR A 286 -11.10 58.11 15.20
CA THR A 286 -10.13 59.21 15.24
C THR A 286 -10.55 60.25 14.22
N VAL A 287 -10.78 61.48 14.67
CA VAL A 287 -11.08 62.62 13.82
C VAL A 287 -9.84 63.51 13.70
N THR A 288 -9.61 64.04 12.51
CA THR A 288 -8.45 64.87 12.19
C THR A 288 -8.90 66.10 11.42
N GLY A 289 -8.46 67.28 11.85
CA GLY A 289 -8.75 68.54 11.19
C GLY A 289 -8.06 68.62 9.83
N THR A 290 -8.79 69.03 8.80
CA THR A 290 -8.29 69.08 7.42
C THR A 290 -7.98 70.48 6.92
N THR A 291 -8.33 71.51 7.69
CA THR A 291 -8.23 72.91 7.28
C THR A 291 -7.27 73.66 8.21
N ALA A 292 -6.38 74.48 7.66
CA ALA A 292 -5.59 75.42 8.46
C ALA A 292 -6.50 76.52 9.01
N LEU A 293 -6.64 76.60 10.33
CA LEU A 293 -7.50 77.55 11.04
C LEU A 293 -6.66 78.35 12.03
N GLY A 294 -7.14 79.52 12.45
CA GLY A 294 -6.43 80.36 13.43
C GLY A 294 -6.36 79.72 14.83
N ASN A 295 -5.39 80.18 15.62
CA ASN A 295 -5.04 79.60 16.92
C ASN A 295 -5.75 80.32 18.08
N PRO A 296 -6.26 79.60 19.09
CA PRO A 296 -6.28 78.14 19.21
C PRO A 296 -7.35 77.48 18.33
N VAL A 297 -7.04 76.27 17.86
CA VAL A 297 -8.03 75.36 17.25
C VAL A 297 -8.85 74.66 18.34
N ILE A 298 -10.11 74.39 18.03
CA ILE A 298 -11.12 73.88 18.95
C ILE A 298 -11.94 72.79 18.25
N TRP A 299 -12.26 71.72 18.97
CA TRP A 299 -13.25 70.75 18.55
C TRP A 299 -14.61 71.05 19.17
N LEU A 300 -15.62 71.11 18.30
CA LEU A 300 -17.03 71.08 18.67
C LEU A 300 -17.55 69.66 18.43
N ILE A 301 -18.08 69.03 19.47
CA ILE A 301 -18.76 67.74 19.35
C ILE A 301 -20.23 67.96 19.68
N ASN A 302 -21.13 67.67 18.74
CA ASN A 302 -22.57 67.93 18.89
C ASN A 302 -22.90 69.40 19.23
N GLY A 303 -22.07 70.32 18.73
CA GLY A 303 -22.21 71.76 18.97
C GLY A 303 -21.62 72.25 20.29
N GLU A 304 -21.14 71.37 21.16
CA GLU A 304 -20.51 71.72 22.43
C GLU A 304 -18.99 71.80 22.29
N THR A 305 -18.40 72.82 22.93
CA THR A 305 -16.94 72.99 22.96
C THR A 305 -16.34 72.05 23.98
N ILE A 306 -15.26 71.35 23.59
CA ILE A 306 -14.52 70.50 24.52
C ILE A 306 -13.17 71.15 24.85
N GLU A 307 -13.09 71.78 26.02
CA GLU A 307 -11.88 72.49 26.48
C GLU A 307 -10.63 71.60 26.50
N ALA A 308 -10.79 70.30 26.78
CA ALA A 308 -9.70 69.31 26.79
C ALA A 308 -9.07 69.04 25.41
N THR A 309 -9.56 69.67 24.33
CA THR A 309 -9.09 69.44 22.96
C THR A 309 -8.48 70.69 22.30
N LEU A 310 -8.27 71.75 23.10
CA LEU A 310 -7.66 72.99 22.63
C LEU A 310 -6.26 72.73 22.05
N GLY A 311 -6.04 73.21 20.83
CA GLY A 311 -4.75 73.07 20.14
C GLY A 311 -4.50 71.69 19.50
N MET A 312 -5.42 70.73 19.63
CA MET A 312 -5.25 69.39 19.06
C MET A 312 -5.74 69.33 17.62
N SER A 313 -4.87 68.91 16.69
CA SER A 313 -5.24 68.68 15.28
C SER A 313 -5.97 67.35 15.06
N SER A 314 -5.96 66.45 16.05
CA SER A 314 -6.66 65.16 16.00
C SER A 314 -7.10 64.73 17.39
N ILE A 315 -8.27 64.09 17.49
CA ILE A 315 -8.80 63.51 18.73
C ILE A 315 -9.43 62.14 18.43
N THR A 316 -9.39 61.25 19.42
CA THR A 316 -10.04 59.92 19.35
C THR A 316 -11.23 59.88 20.31
N ARG A 317 -12.38 59.38 19.84
CA ARG A 317 -13.63 59.30 20.61
C ARG A 317 -14.40 58.01 20.32
N THR A 318 -14.94 57.43 21.37
CA THR A 318 -15.95 56.37 21.27
C THR A 318 -17.32 56.98 21.00
N VAL A 319 -17.96 56.63 19.89
CA VAL A 319 -19.28 57.16 19.52
C VAL A 319 -20.41 56.22 19.98
N ASN A 320 -21.28 56.71 20.86
CA ASN A 320 -22.40 55.93 21.41
C ASN A 320 -23.78 56.43 20.94
N SER A 321 -23.81 57.51 20.17
CA SER A 321 -24.99 58.12 19.57
C SER A 321 -24.59 58.82 18.26
N ASN A 322 -25.56 59.26 17.47
CA ASN A 322 -25.28 60.12 16.32
C ASN A 322 -24.42 61.31 16.78
N THR A 323 -23.27 61.48 16.14
CA THR A 323 -22.24 62.42 16.59
C THR A 323 -21.77 63.29 15.44
N THR A 324 -21.77 64.60 15.66
CA THR A 324 -21.23 65.58 14.73
C THR A 324 -19.92 66.12 15.29
N PHE A 325 -18.88 66.15 14.47
CA PHE A 325 -17.60 66.75 14.79
C PHE A 325 -17.39 67.96 13.91
N ARG A 326 -16.91 69.05 14.50
CA ARG A 326 -16.50 70.23 13.75
C ARG A 326 -15.17 70.72 14.27
N TYR A 327 -14.21 70.82 13.36
CA TYR A 327 -12.92 71.43 13.61
C TYR A 327 -13.02 72.92 13.28
N THR A 328 -12.76 73.77 14.27
CA THR A 328 -12.89 75.23 14.16
C THR A 328 -11.71 75.93 14.85
N GLY A 329 -11.55 77.23 14.65
CA GLY A 329 -10.52 78.05 15.30
C GLY A 329 -10.97 79.50 15.33
N PHE A 330 -10.35 80.31 16.19
CA PHE A 330 -10.58 81.75 16.18
C PHE A 330 -9.86 82.38 15.00
N ASN A 331 -10.55 83.20 14.21
CA ASN A 331 -9.92 84.09 13.23
C ASN A 331 -9.25 85.25 13.93
#